data_AF-I9GRK6-F1
#
_entry.id   AF-I9GRK6-F1
#
_cell.length_a   1.000
_cell.length_b   1.000
_cell.length_c   1.000
_cell.angle_alpha   90.00
_cell.angle_beta   90.00
_cell.angle_gamma   90.00
#
_symmetry.space_group_name_H-M   'P 1'
#
loop_
_entity.id
_entity.type
_entity.pdbx_description
1 polymer ?
#
loop_
_entity_poly.entity_id
_entity_poly.type
_entity_poly.pdbx_seq_one_letter_code
_entity_poly.pdbx_strand_id
1 'polypeptide(L)'
;MKKLFLIVCLGMLAFACSSIYKYASDGVNESGQRYELQVRSFSEIPKSLLENMNKMGMDSALVLNEYEGRYLNFIFKVDTLDFNLVGKKVGFSESKIEYFRDTRRRFDHNYSTLSSLYIFDAAQRVESGGYDAAITDGDIFVIPIEKVVKRLKKKH
;
A
#
# COMPACT_ATOMS: atom_id res chain seq x y z
N MET A 1 2.97 23.04 53.52
CA MET A 1 2.59 21.61 53.46
C MET A 1 1.44 21.44 52.48
N LYS A 2 1.70 20.73 51.38
CA LYS A 2 0.80 20.52 50.25
C LYS A 2 -0.28 19.51 50.66
N LYS A 3 -1.56 19.82 50.44
CA LYS A 3 -2.67 18.85 50.60
C LYS A 3 -3.14 18.37 49.23
N LEU A 4 -2.95 17.07 49.06
CA LEU A 4 -3.54 16.05 48.20
C LEU A 4 -4.27 16.44 46.90
N PHE A 5 -3.70 15.90 45.82
CA PHE A 5 -4.37 15.42 44.61
C PHE A 5 -5.40 14.34 44.94
N LEU A 6 -6.55 14.37 44.25
CA LEU A 6 -7.34 13.21 43.82
C LEU A 6 -8.55 13.70 43.01
N ILE A 7 -8.44 13.70 41.67
CA ILE A 7 -9.60 13.58 40.79
C ILE A 7 -9.32 12.46 39.79
N VAL A 8 -10.04 11.38 40.03
CA VAL A 8 -10.21 10.20 39.20
C VAL A 8 -11.08 10.59 38.01
N CYS A 9 -10.56 10.45 36.80
CA CYS A 9 -11.35 10.26 35.57
C CYS A 9 -10.68 9.19 34.72
N LEU A 10 -10.69 7.95 35.22
CA LEU A 10 -10.44 6.75 34.42
C LEU A 10 -11.78 6.35 33.78
N GLY A 11 -11.98 6.73 32.54
CA GLY A 11 -13.21 6.37 31.83
C GLY A 11 -13.40 7.10 30.52
N MET A 12 -12.46 6.96 29.57
CA MET A 12 -12.71 7.04 28.11
C MET A 12 -11.58 6.28 27.39
N LEU A 13 -11.55 4.96 27.56
CA LEU A 13 -10.69 4.07 26.78
C LEU A 13 -11.44 3.71 25.49
N ALA A 14 -11.51 4.65 24.55
CA ALA A 14 -12.09 4.45 23.22
C ALA A 14 -11.54 5.45 22.21
N PHE A 15 -10.22 5.49 22.00
CA PHE A 15 -9.65 6.16 20.84
C PHE A 15 -8.44 5.40 20.32
N ALA A 16 -8.70 4.45 19.43
CA ALA A 16 -7.77 4.10 18.37
C ALA A 16 -8.56 3.66 17.12
N CYS A 17 -9.54 4.47 16.70
CA CYS A 17 -9.77 4.60 15.27
C CYS A 17 -8.49 5.22 14.72
N SER A 18 -7.58 4.39 14.18
CA SER A 18 -6.51 4.90 13.34
C SER A 18 -7.19 5.53 12.13
N SER A 19 -7.34 6.85 12.16
CA SER A 19 -7.79 7.64 11.03
C SER A 19 -6.92 7.26 9.85
N ILE A 20 -7.51 6.62 8.84
CA ILE A 20 -6.90 6.50 7.52
C ILE A 20 -6.66 7.94 7.07
N TYR A 21 -5.41 8.41 7.11
CA TYR A 21 -5.04 9.73 6.61
C TYR A 21 -5.19 9.71 5.09
N LYS A 22 -6.40 9.99 4.61
CA LYS A 22 -6.64 10.42 3.23
C LYS A 22 -6.08 11.83 3.12
N TYR A 23 -4.84 11.98 2.68
CA TYR A 23 -4.33 13.28 2.25
C TYR A 23 -5.05 13.65 0.95
N ALA A 24 -6.11 14.44 1.04
CA ALA A 24 -6.51 15.29 -0.07
C ALA A 24 -5.55 16.47 -0.08
N SER A 25 -4.63 16.50 -1.05
CA SER A 25 -3.77 17.65 -1.29
C SER A 25 -4.65 18.79 -1.83
N ASP A 26 -4.70 19.90 -1.12
CA ASP A 26 -5.39 21.12 -1.57
C ASP A 26 -4.63 21.72 -2.77
N GLY A 27 -5.15 21.48 -3.97
CA GLY A 27 -4.81 22.25 -5.17
C GLY A 27 -4.63 21.39 -6.42
N VAL A 28 -5.59 21.52 -7.34
CA VAL A 28 -5.65 20.95 -8.70
C VAL A 28 -6.14 19.51 -8.78
N ASN A 29 -7.47 19.30 -8.72
CA ASN A 29 -8.20 18.14 -9.27
C ASN A 29 -7.40 16.81 -9.36
N GLU A 30 -6.86 16.31 -8.24
CA GLU A 30 -6.08 15.06 -8.21
C GLU A 30 -7.03 13.87 -8.00
N SER A 31 -7.64 13.37 -9.06
CA SER A 31 -8.57 12.25 -8.98
C SER A 31 -7.85 10.91 -8.93
N GLY A 32 -7.32 10.53 -7.76
CA GLY A 32 -6.89 9.16 -7.45
C GLY A 32 -6.46 8.99 -5.99
N GLN A 33 -6.48 7.75 -5.48
CA GLN A 33 -6.25 7.49 -4.06
C GLN A 33 -4.84 6.93 -3.84
N ARG A 34 -4.08 7.56 -2.94
CA ARG A 34 -2.74 7.10 -2.54
C ARG A 34 -2.79 6.45 -1.15
N TYR A 35 -2.13 5.31 -1.03
CA TYR A 35 -1.93 4.58 0.21
C TYR A 35 -0.44 4.44 0.49
N GLU A 36 -0.03 4.75 1.71
CA GLU A 36 1.32 4.46 2.18
C GLU A 36 1.35 3.08 2.82
N LEU A 37 2.50 2.40 2.78
CA LEU A 37 2.71 1.16 3.50
C LEU A 37 2.39 1.35 4.98
N GLN A 38 1.35 0.67 5.46
CA GLN A 38 0.84 0.81 6.83
C GLN A 38 1.44 -0.21 7.78
N VAL A 39 1.87 -1.38 7.28
CA VAL A 39 2.43 -2.45 8.09
C VAL A 39 3.95 -2.39 8.02
N ARG A 40 4.60 -2.10 9.16
CA ARG A 40 6.05 -1.86 9.24
C ARG A 40 6.84 -3.05 9.79
N SER A 41 6.17 -3.98 10.47
CA SER A 41 6.77 -5.22 10.96
C SER A 41 6.10 -6.44 10.34
N PHE A 42 6.90 -7.41 9.91
CA PHE A 42 6.38 -8.71 9.46
C PHE A 42 5.65 -9.48 10.58
N SER A 43 5.93 -9.18 11.85
CA SER A 43 5.21 -9.78 12.99
C SER A 43 3.74 -9.38 13.06
N GLU A 44 3.35 -8.27 12.43
CA GLU A 44 1.96 -7.82 12.31
C GLU A 44 1.20 -8.54 11.18
N ILE A 45 1.92 -9.21 10.27
CA ILE A 45 1.33 -9.89 9.11
C ILE A 45 0.85 -11.29 9.51
N PRO A 46 -0.41 -11.66 9.22
CA PRO A 46 -0.94 -12.99 9.48
C PRO A 46 -0.03 -14.08 8.91
N LYS A 47 0.24 -15.11 9.71
CA LYS A 47 1.07 -16.25 9.30
C LYS A 47 0.60 -16.88 7.98
N SER A 48 -0.72 -16.96 7.77
CA SER A 48 -1.31 -17.49 6.54
C SER A 48 -0.93 -16.71 5.28
N LEU A 49 -0.63 -15.41 5.37
CA LEU A 49 -0.09 -14.63 4.25
C LEU A 49 1.41 -14.88 4.09
N LEU A 50 2.16 -14.95 5.19
CA LEU A 50 3.61 -15.17 5.20
C LEU A 50 3.99 -16.56 4.65
N GLU A 51 3.21 -17.59 4.97
CA GLU A 51 3.43 -18.96 4.48
C GLU A 51 3.32 -19.08 2.95
N ASN A 52 2.66 -18.13 2.29
CA ASN A 52 2.48 -18.11 0.84
C ASN A 52 3.45 -17.15 0.12
N MET A 53 4.48 -16.64 0.80
CA MET A 53 5.43 -15.68 0.20
C MET A 53 6.23 -16.24 -0.97
N ASN A 54 6.43 -17.55 -1.02
CA ASN A 54 7.05 -18.26 -2.14
C ASN A 54 6.14 -18.34 -3.38
N LYS A 55 4.87 -17.95 -3.31
CA LYS A 55 3.91 -17.94 -4.42
C LYS A 55 3.73 -16.56 -5.07
N MET A 56 4.37 -15.53 -4.52
CA MET A 56 4.29 -14.15 -5.03
C MET A 56 5.45 -13.84 -5.98
N GLY A 57 5.21 -13.08 -7.04
CA GLY A 57 6.23 -12.68 -8.01
C GLY A 57 6.87 -13.86 -8.75
N MET A 58 6.09 -14.91 -9.00
CA MET A 58 6.53 -16.12 -9.70
C MET A 58 6.53 -15.96 -11.23
N ASP A 59 5.84 -14.92 -11.72
CA ASP A 59 5.70 -14.60 -13.13
C ASP A 59 5.83 -13.09 -13.34
N SER A 60 5.94 -12.70 -14.62
CA SER A 60 5.98 -11.30 -15.06
C SER A 60 4.59 -10.75 -15.42
N ALA A 61 3.51 -11.48 -15.17
CA ALA A 61 2.16 -11.03 -15.51
C ALA A 61 1.81 -9.78 -14.68
N LEU A 62 1.28 -8.76 -15.35
CA LEU A 62 0.92 -7.50 -14.68
C LEU A 62 -0.33 -7.64 -13.81
N VAL A 63 -1.12 -8.69 -14.02
CA VAL A 63 -2.28 -9.03 -13.20
C VAL A 63 -1.81 -9.73 -11.94
N LEU A 64 -2.27 -9.24 -10.79
CA LEU A 64 -1.95 -9.82 -9.49
C LEU A 64 -2.70 -11.12 -9.26
N ASN A 65 -1.98 -12.15 -8.84
CA ASN A 65 -2.60 -13.40 -8.39
C ASN A 65 -3.22 -13.23 -6.98
N GLU A 66 -3.91 -14.26 -6.49
CA GLU A 66 -4.60 -14.24 -5.20
C GLU A 66 -3.66 -13.94 -4.02
N TYR A 67 -2.45 -14.52 -4.02
CA TYR A 67 -1.49 -14.35 -2.94
C TYR A 67 -0.89 -12.93 -2.94
N GLU A 68 -0.52 -12.45 -4.12
CA GLU A 68 0.01 -11.10 -4.33
C GLU A 68 -1.00 -10.03 -3.91
N GLY A 69 -2.24 -10.13 -4.42
CA GLY A 69 -3.30 -9.17 -4.13
C GLY A 69 -3.69 -9.15 -2.66
N ARG A 70 -3.85 -10.31 -2.01
CA ARG A 70 -4.17 -10.40 -0.58
C ARG A 70 -3.07 -9.81 0.30
N TYR A 71 -1.82 -10.11 0.00
CA TYR A 71 -0.68 -9.55 0.72
C TYR A 71 -0.65 -8.02 0.60
N LEU A 72 -0.80 -7.50 -0.62
CA LEU A 72 -0.77 -6.06 -0.87
C LEU A 72 -1.95 -5.34 -0.21
N ASN A 73 -3.18 -5.87 -0.31
CA ASN A 73 -4.34 -5.31 0.40
C ASN A 73 -4.07 -5.20 1.90
N PHE A 74 -3.44 -6.22 2.50
CA PHE A 74 -3.13 -6.25 3.92
C PHE A 74 -2.10 -5.18 4.31
N ILE A 75 -0.94 -5.13 3.64
CA ILE A 75 0.15 -4.23 4.05
C ILE A 75 -0.18 -2.74 3.82
N PHE A 76 -1.05 -2.44 2.86
CA PHE A 76 -1.55 -1.09 2.59
C PHE A 76 -2.85 -0.77 3.35
N LYS A 77 -3.45 -1.75 4.04
CA LYS A 77 -4.77 -1.65 4.69
C LYS A 77 -5.85 -1.11 3.75
N VAL A 78 -5.90 -1.65 2.53
CA VAL A 78 -6.93 -1.30 1.55
C VAL A 78 -8.28 -1.84 2.04
N ASP A 79 -9.33 -1.02 1.96
CA ASP A 79 -10.70 -1.49 2.17
C ASP A 79 -11.13 -2.35 0.98
N THR A 80 -11.13 -3.67 1.17
CA THR A 80 -11.42 -4.63 0.11
C THR A 80 -12.86 -4.63 -0.38
N LEU A 81 -13.78 -3.98 0.34
CA LEU A 81 -15.16 -3.79 -0.12
C LEU A 81 -15.26 -2.69 -1.18
N ASP A 82 -14.38 -1.68 -1.10
CA ASP A 82 -14.29 -0.58 -2.06
C ASP A 82 -13.36 -0.95 -3.23
N PHE A 83 -12.16 -1.46 -2.90
CA PHE A 83 -11.18 -1.84 -3.90
C PHE A 83 -10.38 -3.07 -3.48
N ASN A 84 -10.34 -4.09 -4.34
CA ASN A 84 -9.56 -5.30 -4.11
C ASN A 84 -8.48 -5.45 -5.19
N LEU A 85 -7.21 -5.55 -4.77
CA LEU A 85 -6.07 -5.73 -5.65
C LEU A 85 -5.99 -7.10 -6.33
N VAL A 86 -6.68 -8.12 -5.81
CA VAL A 86 -6.68 -9.45 -6.44
C VAL A 86 -7.26 -9.37 -7.86
N GLY A 87 -6.50 -9.86 -8.84
CA GLY A 87 -6.91 -9.84 -10.25
C GLY A 87 -6.79 -8.46 -10.94
N LYS A 88 -6.22 -7.46 -10.27
CA LYS A 88 -6.00 -6.12 -10.85
C LYS A 88 -4.69 -6.06 -11.62
N LYS A 89 -4.67 -5.27 -12.70
CA LYS A 89 -3.46 -4.97 -13.47
C LYS A 89 -2.69 -3.87 -12.72
N VAL A 90 -1.54 -4.20 -12.15
CA VAL A 90 -0.76 -3.29 -11.30
C VAL A 90 0.63 -3.04 -11.88
N GLY A 91 0.98 -1.77 -11.98
CA GLY A 91 2.31 -1.33 -12.42
C GLY A 91 3.29 -1.30 -11.25
N PHE A 92 4.52 -1.75 -11.47
CA PHE A 92 5.61 -1.66 -10.49
C PHE A 92 6.70 -0.71 -11.00
N SER A 93 7.32 0.07 -10.11
CA SER A 93 8.45 0.96 -10.46
C SER A 93 9.53 0.22 -11.22
N GLU A 94 10.03 -0.88 -10.66
CA GLU A 94 10.97 -1.80 -11.32
C GLU A 94 10.20 -2.91 -12.06
N SER A 95 9.92 -4.01 -11.36
CA SER A 95 9.11 -5.12 -11.84
C SER A 95 8.40 -5.85 -10.70
N LYS A 96 7.34 -6.61 -11.02
CA LYS A 96 6.60 -7.42 -10.04
C LYS A 96 7.51 -8.46 -9.37
N ILE A 97 8.32 -9.14 -10.18
CA ILE A 97 9.25 -10.18 -9.72
C ILE A 97 10.24 -9.61 -8.70
N GLU A 98 10.83 -8.45 -9.01
CA GLU A 98 11.83 -7.83 -8.15
C GLU A 98 11.22 -7.32 -6.85
N TYR A 99 10.06 -6.67 -6.92
CA TYR A 99 9.33 -6.23 -5.73
C TYR A 99 9.08 -7.37 -4.73
N PHE A 100 8.57 -8.51 -5.20
CA PHE A 100 8.31 -9.65 -4.33
C PHE A 100 9.56 -10.43 -3.93
N ARG A 101 10.60 -10.45 -4.77
CA ARG A 101 11.92 -10.97 -4.39
C ARG A 101 12.50 -10.19 -3.22
N ASP A 102 12.44 -8.86 -3.28
CA ASP A 102 12.96 -8.01 -2.23
C ASP A 102 12.07 -8.01 -0.99
N THR A 103 10.76 -8.22 -1.16
CA THR A 103 9.83 -8.48 -0.05
C THR A 103 10.24 -9.75 0.73
N ARG A 104 10.62 -10.82 0.04
CA ARG A 104 11.15 -12.05 0.69
C ARG A 104 12.46 -11.81 1.42
N ARG A 105 13.42 -11.15 0.76
CA ARG A 105 14.70 -10.80 1.41
C ARG A 105 14.50 -9.98 2.67
N ARG A 106 13.56 -9.03 2.63
CA ARG A 106 13.15 -8.19 3.77
C ARG A 106 12.57 -9.00 4.92
N PHE A 107 11.75 -10.01 4.61
CA PHE A 107 11.21 -10.92 5.61
C PHE A 107 12.33 -11.71 6.30
N ASP A 108 13.25 -12.28 5.53
CA ASP A 108 14.35 -13.10 6.05
C ASP A 108 15.31 -12.31 6.96
N HIS A 109 15.48 -11.01 6.70
CA HIS A 109 16.40 -10.13 7.42
C HIS A 109 15.68 -9.13 8.35
N ASN A 110 14.37 -9.21 8.46
CA ASN A 110 13.50 -8.39 9.32
C ASN A 110 13.72 -6.86 9.19
N TYR A 111 13.75 -6.33 7.96
CA TYR A 111 13.78 -4.89 7.70
C TYR A 111 12.64 -4.46 6.78
N SER A 112 12.16 -3.22 6.92
CA SER A 112 11.08 -2.66 6.10
C SER A 112 11.59 -1.63 5.09
N THR A 113 10.81 -1.41 4.03
CA THR A 113 11.01 -0.30 3.07
C THR A 113 9.82 0.64 3.14
N LEU A 114 9.92 1.76 2.45
CA LEU A 114 8.79 2.61 2.13
C LEU A 114 8.23 2.20 0.77
N SER A 115 6.94 1.88 0.71
CA SER A 115 6.24 1.70 -0.55
C SER A 115 4.96 2.54 -0.55
N SER A 116 4.56 2.99 -1.74
CA SER A 116 3.29 3.70 -1.95
C SER A 116 2.48 2.98 -3.01
N LEU A 117 1.17 2.88 -2.78
CA LEU A 117 0.17 2.36 -3.71
C LEU A 117 -0.67 3.54 -4.23
N TYR A 118 -0.87 3.59 -5.54
CA TYR A 118 -1.74 4.56 -6.22
C TYR A 118 -2.86 3.80 -6.90
N ILE A 119 -4.10 4.00 -6.47
CA ILE A 119 -5.30 3.43 -7.09
C ILE A 119 -5.83 4.45 -8.10
N PHE A 120 -6.00 4.00 -9.34
CA PHE A 120 -6.38 4.86 -10.45
C PHE A 120 -7.89 4.93 -10.63
N ASP A 121 -8.37 6.14 -10.92
CA ASP A 121 -9.73 6.32 -11.40
C ASP A 121 -9.89 5.87 -12.87
N ALA A 122 -11.10 6.02 -13.40
CA ALA A 122 -11.39 5.62 -14.78
C ALA A 122 -10.53 6.36 -15.81
N ALA A 123 -10.26 7.66 -15.61
CA ALA A 123 -9.48 8.47 -16.55
C ALA A 123 -7.99 8.09 -16.51
N GLN A 124 -7.42 7.96 -15.32
CA GLN A 124 -6.04 7.56 -15.08
C GLN A 124 -5.78 6.12 -15.54
N ARG A 125 -6.75 5.21 -15.40
CA ARG A 125 -6.65 3.86 -15.96
C ARG A 125 -6.53 3.89 -17.47
N VAL A 126 -7.34 4.70 -18.16
CA VAL A 126 -7.24 4.85 -19.62
C VAL A 126 -5.89 5.47 -20.00
N GLU A 127 -5.48 6.55 -19.33
CA GLU A 127 -4.23 7.25 -19.65
C GLU A 127 -2.98 6.38 -19.44
N SER A 128 -2.98 5.54 -18.39
CA SER A 128 -1.84 4.69 -18.03
C SER A 128 -1.68 3.45 -18.93
N GLY A 129 -2.60 3.18 -19.87
CA GLY A 129 -2.58 1.95 -20.68
C GLY A 129 -3.32 0.79 -20.00
N GLY A 130 -4.36 1.09 -19.22
CA GLY A 130 -5.27 0.12 -18.63
C GLY A 130 -4.85 -0.42 -17.26
N TYR A 131 -3.89 0.20 -16.56
CA TYR A 131 -3.56 -0.22 -15.19
C TYR A 131 -4.64 0.23 -14.21
N ASP A 132 -4.99 -0.64 -13.28
CA ASP A 132 -5.93 -0.29 -12.20
C ASP A 132 -5.21 0.39 -11.02
N ALA A 133 -3.92 0.10 -10.84
CA ALA A 133 -3.10 0.70 -9.78
C ALA A 133 -1.60 0.68 -10.11
N ALA A 134 -0.81 1.35 -9.28
CA ALA A 134 0.65 1.35 -9.34
C ALA A 134 1.28 1.27 -7.96
N ILE A 135 2.43 0.61 -7.85
CA ILE A 135 3.26 0.55 -6.64
C ILE A 135 4.62 1.16 -6.94
N THR A 136 5.03 2.10 -6.08
CA THR A 136 6.39 2.65 -6.05
C THR A 136 7.10 2.19 -4.78
N ASP A 137 8.37 1.78 -4.91
CA ASP A 137 9.24 1.39 -3.78
C ASP A 137 10.38 2.41 -3.64
N GLY A 138 10.86 2.62 -2.42
CA GLY A 138 12.13 3.31 -2.14
C GLY A 138 12.14 4.83 -2.27
N ASP A 139 11.03 5.45 -2.66
CA ASP A 139 10.98 6.91 -2.81
C ASP A 139 10.73 7.60 -1.45
N ILE A 140 11.74 8.33 -0.97
CA ILE A 140 11.63 9.22 0.21
C ILE A 140 10.64 10.37 -0.07
N PHE A 141 10.50 10.74 -1.35
CA PHE A 141 9.61 11.80 -1.80
C PHE A 141 8.33 11.23 -2.42
N VAL A 142 7.20 11.81 -2.03
CA VAL A 142 5.90 11.53 -2.64
C VAL A 142 5.94 11.89 -4.12
N ILE A 143 5.65 10.92 -5.00
CA ILE A 143 5.51 11.17 -6.43
C ILE A 143 4.05 11.53 -6.71
N PRO A 144 3.77 12.68 -7.34
CA PRO A 144 2.42 13.01 -7.81
C PRO A 144 1.84 11.94 -8.73
N ILE A 145 0.56 11.63 -8.58
CA ILE A 145 -0.09 10.52 -9.27
C ILE A 145 -0.04 10.67 -10.80
N GLU A 146 -0.09 11.91 -11.31
CA GLU A 146 0.03 12.21 -12.75
C GLU A 146 1.40 11.80 -13.30
N LYS A 147 2.46 11.94 -12.49
CA LYS A 147 3.80 11.48 -12.88
C LYS A 147 3.86 9.96 -12.91
N VAL A 148 3.17 9.28 -11.98
CA VAL A 148 3.08 7.81 -11.96
C VAL A 148 2.35 7.31 -13.20
N VAL A 149 1.17 7.88 -13.51
CA VAL A 149 0.39 7.57 -14.72
C VAL A 149 1.21 7.77 -15.99
N LYS A 150 1.90 8.91 -16.13
CA LYS A 150 2.78 9.19 -17.28
C LYS A 150 3.95 8.22 -17.41
N ARG A 151 4.53 7.75 -16.30
CA ARG A 151 5.62 6.74 -16.33
C ARG A 151 5.10 5.40 -16.85
N LEU A 152 3.91 4.97 -16.43
CA LEU A 152 3.32 3.72 -16.90
C LEU A 152 2.91 3.78 -18.38
N LYS A 153 2.37 4.93 -18.82
CA LYS A 153 2.06 5.16 -20.24
C LYS A 153 3.28 4.97 -21.16
N LYS A 154 4.48 5.32 -20.70
CA LYS A 154 5.74 5.17 -21.48
C LYS A 154 6.31 3.74 -21.51
N LYS A 155 5.83 2.84 -20.63
CA LYS A 155 6.23 1.43 -20.63
C LYS A 155 5.44 0.60 -21.65
N HIS A 156 4.40 1.18 -22.26
CA HIS A 156 3.59 0.63 -23.34
C HIS A 156 3.91 1.36 -24.65
#